data_AF-A0A1Y2TUB6-F1
#
_entry.id   AF-A0A1Y2TUB6-F1
#
_cell.length_a   1.000
_cell.length_b   1.000
_cell.length_c   1.000
_cell.angle_alpha   90.00
_cell.angle_beta   90.00
_cell.angle_gamma   90.00
#
_symmetry.space_group_name_H-M   'P 1'
#
loop_
_entity.id
_entity.type
_entity.pdbx_description
1 polymer ?
#
loop_
_entity_poly.entity_id
_entity_poly.type
_entity_poly.pdbx_seq_one_letter_code
_entity_poly.pdbx_strand_id
1 'polypeptide(L)'
;MVLRRLVVLETKYTVYSSGSGTHSPDDSFVLPANTFIDKFVSCLETKSIVLKSKPTPDSDTPFDGSDKLAEWFSRLDKAGTFSLLLDPTLPEKEKALQEFTLKFTAPWGLAFSSSAEALKSTFGEQGSTIEIPGVDEQLKLYCGLLPPDSDIKSTVKDAFEYVGLSEVVEDLPSTLGGLTITLAAKEIAGNRNTMWFEPAYSLQTIIRLQFKLDNQSDLEEIFHDTIPGFAITDATVVAKKIFTQGITAGGPIGVDKGSVVFVADCTISNKGEETQTKMKAGIEFSGSSITLRLKMSKPDALQAILTWLGDLVVIGLSTDEDKNKPTLESFRIDTEVAGNFGQVNNKKPVFLASFVWSAGPYGGMGSTIRAQLWNSFTTSPCRTLSPYYEAYQDLQPFTPNPGTSISLETLIPGQTIEIPDRVPSAINRGYLVLTNTGVSIGATIETVEGVPPGNVPQPYLGQVRLDASYAWGKESEFDFKLGIQTGIQPSESSTHQLPALLEGEISYRRVS
;
A
#
# COMPACT_ATOMS: atom_id res chain seq x y z
N MET A 1 66.46 11.92 13.10
CA MET A 1 65.75 12.08 11.82
C MET A 1 64.26 11.94 12.11
N VAL A 2 63.54 13.06 12.20
CA VAL A 2 62.10 13.08 12.56
C VAL A 2 61.30 12.99 11.27
N LEU A 3 60.70 11.83 10.99
CA LEU A 3 59.71 11.67 9.92
C LEU A 3 58.47 12.49 10.28
N ARG A 4 58.35 13.70 9.71
CA ARG A 4 57.08 14.43 9.71
C ARG A 4 56.14 13.70 8.77
N ARG A 5 55.13 13.02 9.32
CA ARG A 5 54.00 12.48 8.55
C ARG A 5 53.27 13.67 7.93
N LEU A 6 53.35 13.83 6.60
CA LEU A 6 52.49 14.75 5.88
C LEU A 6 51.06 14.23 6.06
N VAL A 7 50.25 14.95 6.85
CA VAL A 7 48.81 14.72 6.89
C VAL A 7 48.25 15.44 5.68
N VAL A 8 48.02 14.69 4.60
CA VAL A 8 47.21 15.18 3.49
C VAL A 8 45.80 15.29 4.04
N LEU A 9 45.29 16.52 4.20
CA LEU A 9 43.89 16.75 4.55
C LEU A 9 43.08 16.34 3.31
N GLU A 10 42.21 15.34 3.45
CA GLU A 10 41.26 14.99 2.40
C GLU A 10 40.29 16.17 2.20
N THR A 11 40.28 16.74 1.00
CA THR A 11 39.37 17.81 0.64
C THR A 11 37.99 17.22 0.37
N LYS A 12 37.01 17.59 1.20
CA LYS A 12 35.61 17.20 1.04
C LYS A 12 35.02 17.80 -0.23
N TYR A 13 34.01 17.13 -0.78
CA TYR A 13 33.27 17.62 -1.94
C TYR A 13 31.79 17.68 -1.63
N THR A 14 31.11 18.77 -1.97
CA THR A 14 29.68 18.94 -1.60
C THR A 14 28.79 19.05 -2.82
N VAL A 15 27.74 18.22 -2.88
CA VAL A 15 26.67 18.32 -3.87
C VAL A 15 25.52 19.13 -3.27
N TYR A 16 25.23 20.30 -3.83
CA TYR A 16 24.22 21.23 -3.37
C TYR A 16 22.95 21.16 -4.23
N SER A 17 21.78 21.38 -3.62
CA SER A 17 20.63 21.83 -4.40
C SER A 17 20.85 23.27 -4.89
N SER A 18 20.21 23.61 -6.00
CA SER A 18 20.22 24.95 -6.60
C SER A 18 19.71 26.05 -5.64
N GLY A 19 18.84 25.69 -4.69
CA GLY A 19 18.30 26.59 -3.67
C GLY A 19 19.12 26.70 -2.37
N SER A 20 20.33 26.15 -2.32
CA SER A 20 21.17 26.13 -1.10
C SER A 20 21.88 27.45 -0.77
N GLY A 21 22.09 28.34 -1.76
CA GLY A 21 22.80 29.61 -1.59
C GLY A 21 24.23 29.60 -2.15
N THR A 22 25.15 30.33 -1.51
CA THR A 22 26.55 30.51 -1.99
C THR A 22 27.40 29.27 -1.73
N HIS A 23 28.16 28.83 -2.75
CA HIS A 23 28.98 27.63 -2.75
C HIS A 23 30.37 27.94 -3.34
N SER A 24 31.40 27.18 -2.91
CA SER A 24 32.76 27.29 -3.45
C SER A 24 32.85 26.48 -4.76
N PRO A 25 33.16 27.09 -5.92
CA PRO A 25 33.11 26.39 -7.21
C PRO A 25 34.11 25.23 -7.33
N ASP A 26 35.24 25.28 -6.62
CA ASP A 26 36.33 24.30 -6.81
C ASP A 26 36.06 22.93 -6.15
N ASP A 27 35.28 22.93 -5.05
CA ASP A 27 35.01 21.76 -4.19
C ASP A 27 33.51 21.45 -4.05
N SER A 28 32.71 21.88 -5.03
CA SER A 28 31.28 21.61 -5.01
C SER A 28 30.70 21.33 -6.39
N PHE A 29 29.47 20.83 -6.37
CA PHE A 29 28.61 20.69 -7.52
C PHE A 29 27.22 21.21 -7.16
N VAL A 30 26.57 21.97 -8.05
CA VAL A 30 25.20 22.42 -7.86
C VAL A 30 24.31 21.69 -8.84
N LEU A 31 23.27 21.04 -8.31
CA LEU A 31 22.31 20.30 -9.12
C LEU A 31 21.54 21.23 -10.06
N PRO A 32 21.19 20.77 -11.28
CA PRO A 32 20.37 21.54 -12.20
C PRO A 32 19.01 21.89 -11.59
N ALA A 33 18.68 23.19 -11.58
CA ALA A 33 17.49 23.69 -10.90
C ALA A 33 16.19 23.06 -11.42
N ASN A 34 15.24 22.83 -10.52
CA ASN A 34 13.90 22.30 -10.77
C ASN A 34 13.82 20.84 -11.24
N THR A 35 14.94 20.12 -11.31
CA THR A 35 14.94 18.66 -11.51
C THR A 35 14.40 17.95 -10.26
N PHE A 36 13.95 16.69 -10.40
CA PHE A 36 13.48 15.92 -9.25
C PHE A 36 14.58 15.72 -8.21
N ILE A 37 15.81 15.46 -8.64
CA ILE A 37 16.95 15.32 -7.72
C ILE A 37 17.30 16.62 -7.00
N ASP A 38 17.24 17.77 -7.69
CA ASP A 38 17.42 19.09 -7.07
C ASP A 38 16.39 19.34 -5.96
N LYS A 39 15.11 19.09 -6.27
CA LYS A 39 14.01 19.21 -5.30
C LYS A 39 14.17 18.24 -4.14
N PHE A 40 14.55 17.00 -4.40
CA PHE A 40 14.83 16.00 -3.36
C PHE A 40 15.96 16.46 -2.42
N VAL A 41 17.10 16.89 -2.96
CA VAL A 41 18.22 17.39 -2.13
C VAL A 41 17.82 18.66 -1.39
N SER A 42 16.94 19.49 -1.95
CA SER A 42 16.41 20.67 -1.26
C SER A 42 15.55 20.35 -0.03
N CYS A 43 15.01 19.13 0.06
CA CYS A 43 14.28 18.65 1.23
C CYS A 43 15.18 18.15 2.36
N LEU A 44 16.48 17.94 2.11
CA LEU A 44 17.45 17.60 3.16
C LEU A 44 17.72 18.80 4.06
N GLU A 45 18.02 18.55 5.34
CA GLU A 45 18.25 19.61 6.35
C GLU A 45 19.32 20.62 5.91
N THR A 46 20.42 20.13 5.35
CA THR A 46 21.56 20.94 4.87
C THR A 46 21.43 21.34 3.41
N LYS A 47 20.34 20.95 2.73
CA LYS A 47 20.12 21.15 1.29
C LYS A 47 21.29 20.68 0.41
N SER A 48 22.05 19.70 0.90
CA SER A 48 23.30 19.24 0.31
C SER A 48 23.67 17.84 0.77
N ILE A 49 24.58 17.19 0.03
CA ILE A 49 25.21 15.91 0.35
C ILE A 49 26.73 16.12 0.36
N VAL A 50 27.39 15.75 1.46
CA VAL A 50 28.85 15.90 1.64
C VAL A 50 29.56 14.58 1.40
N LEU A 51 30.55 14.59 0.52
CA LEU A 51 31.36 13.45 0.10
C LEU A 51 32.77 13.56 0.65
N LYS A 52 33.42 12.41 0.88
CA LYS A 52 34.80 12.35 1.39
C LYS A 52 35.82 13.00 0.47
N SER A 53 35.59 12.93 -0.83
CA SER A 53 36.49 13.43 -1.87
C SER A 53 35.72 13.85 -3.10
N LYS A 54 36.40 14.54 -4.02
CA LYS A 54 35.86 14.85 -5.35
C LYS A 54 35.53 13.55 -6.12
N PRO A 55 34.34 13.42 -6.72
CA PRO A 55 33.99 12.24 -7.50
C PRO A 55 34.91 12.00 -8.69
N THR A 56 35.24 10.74 -8.92
CA THR A 56 35.91 10.26 -10.13
C THR A 56 34.91 9.53 -11.03
N PRO A 57 35.11 9.55 -12.37
CA PRO A 57 34.27 8.79 -13.29
C PRO A 57 34.17 7.32 -12.88
N ASP A 58 33.00 6.72 -13.07
CA ASP A 58 32.75 5.28 -12.92
C ASP A 58 33.08 4.69 -11.54
N SER A 59 33.13 5.53 -10.50
CA SER A 59 33.42 5.09 -9.13
C SER A 59 32.48 5.72 -8.11
N ASP A 60 31.97 4.87 -7.23
CA ASP A 60 31.27 5.29 -6.02
C ASP A 60 32.16 6.19 -5.17
N THR A 61 31.64 7.37 -4.82
CA THR A 61 32.28 8.29 -3.88
C THR A 61 31.55 8.22 -2.54
N PRO A 62 32.21 7.78 -1.45
CA PRO A 62 31.56 7.65 -0.15
C PRO A 62 31.12 8.98 0.44
N PHE A 63 30.03 8.95 1.20
CA PHE A 63 29.60 10.08 2.02
C PHE A 63 30.63 10.35 3.11
N ASP A 64 30.84 11.63 3.41
CA ASP A 64 31.65 12.06 4.53
C ASP A 64 30.93 11.82 5.85
N GLY A 65 31.68 11.57 6.94
CA GLY A 65 31.08 11.32 8.25
C GLY A 65 30.35 12.52 8.86
N SER A 66 30.53 13.74 8.32
CA SER A 66 29.77 14.93 8.72
C SER A 66 28.49 15.16 7.92
N ASP A 67 28.23 14.36 6.89
CA ASP A 67 27.01 14.44 6.10
C ASP A 67 25.77 14.04 6.91
N LYS A 68 24.69 14.82 6.82
CA LYS A 68 23.47 14.57 7.60
C LYS A 68 22.65 13.39 7.09
N LEU A 69 22.72 13.10 5.80
CA LEU A 69 22.09 11.91 5.24
C LEU A 69 22.86 10.65 5.64
N ALA A 70 24.21 10.70 5.63
CA ALA A 70 25.04 9.63 6.17
C ALA A 70 24.80 9.41 7.67
N GLU A 71 24.69 10.49 8.46
CA GLU A 71 24.35 10.40 9.89
C GLU A 71 23.00 9.69 10.08
N TRP A 72 22.01 10.02 9.26
CA TRP A 72 20.69 9.39 9.29
C TRP A 72 20.77 7.88 9.00
N PHE A 73 21.37 7.47 7.87
CA PHE A 73 21.50 6.06 7.54
C PHE A 73 22.39 5.28 8.52
N SER A 74 23.36 5.94 9.15
CA SER A 74 24.19 5.34 10.21
C SER A 74 23.39 4.98 11.48
N ARG A 75 22.19 5.54 11.65
CA ARG A 75 21.26 5.15 12.73
C ARG A 75 20.57 3.81 12.45
N LEU A 76 20.40 3.44 11.17
CA LEU A 76 19.94 2.12 10.76
C LEU A 76 21.07 1.09 10.90
N ASP A 77 22.27 1.44 10.44
CA ASP A 77 23.47 0.63 10.61
C ASP A 77 24.73 1.47 10.74
N LYS A 78 25.37 1.40 11.92
CA LYS A 78 26.59 2.15 12.24
C LYS A 78 27.80 1.74 11.40
N ALA A 79 27.83 0.51 10.91
CA ALA A 79 28.91 -0.01 10.07
C ALA A 79 28.56 0.05 8.58
N GLY A 80 27.38 0.57 8.24
CA GLY A 80 26.96 0.77 6.86
C GLY A 80 27.87 1.76 6.11
N THR A 81 27.94 1.59 4.79
CA THR A 81 28.64 2.49 3.89
C THR A 81 27.68 3.03 2.85
N PHE A 82 27.70 4.35 2.65
CA PHE A 82 26.79 5.07 1.78
C PHE A 82 27.62 5.87 0.78
N SER A 83 27.28 5.76 -0.50
CA SER A 83 28.00 6.43 -1.57
C SER A 83 27.05 6.91 -2.66
N LEU A 84 27.57 7.76 -3.51
CA LEU A 84 26.92 8.10 -4.77
C LEU A 84 27.89 7.98 -5.95
N LEU A 85 27.33 7.74 -7.12
CA LEU A 85 28.02 7.84 -8.40
C LEU A 85 27.59 9.13 -9.08
N LEU A 86 28.54 10.03 -9.28
CA LEU A 86 28.37 11.23 -10.10
C LEU A 86 29.22 11.02 -11.35
N ASP A 87 28.67 11.21 -12.55
CA ASP A 87 29.48 11.22 -13.76
C ASP A 87 30.07 12.63 -13.95
N PRO A 88 31.38 12.84 -13.69
CA PRO A 88 31.99 14.16 -13.82
C PRO A 88 32.49 14.42 -15.25
N THR A 89 32.40 13.44 -16.16
CA THR A 89 32.85 13.54 -17.56
C THR A 89 31.81 14.20 -18.45
N LEU A 90 30.55 14.17 -18.03
CA LEU A 90 29.49 14.92 -18.67
C LEU A 90 29.76 16.43 -18.55
N PRO A 91 29.37 17.24 -19.55
CA PRO A 91 29.42 18.69 -19.48
C PRO A 91 28.85 19.21 -18.15
N GLU A 92 29.32 20.34 -17.63
CA GLU A 92 28.93 20.82 -16.29
C GLU A 92 27.40 20.97 -16.08
N LYS A 93 26.67 21.22 -17.17
CA LYS A 93 25.19 21.30 -17.20
C LYS A 93 24.48 19.93 -17.29
N GLU A 94 25.24 18.89 -17.58
CA GLU A 94 24.83 17.51 -17.82
C GLU A 94 25.44 16.55 -16.79
N LYS A 95 26.37 17.00 -15.93
CA LYS A 95 26.83 16.26 -14.76
C LYS A 95 25.61 15.81 -13.99
N ALA A 96 25.34 14.52 -14.10
CA ALA A 96 24.15 13.93 -13.55
C ALA A 96 24.58 12.97 -12.46
N LEU A 97 23.92 13.13 -11.31
CA LEU A 97 23.93 12.09 -10.30
C LEU A 97 23.33 10.83 -10.93
N GLN A 98 24.08 9.74 -10.94
CA GLN A 98 23.70 8.51 -11.61
C GLN A 98 23.10 7.50 -10.64
N GLU A 99 23.63 7.41 -9.43
CA GLU A 99 23.26 6.33 -8.52
C GLU A 99 23.53 6.70 -7.07
N PHE A 100 22.68 6.20 -6.19
CA PHE A 100 22.91 6.05 -4.76
C PHE A 100 23.16 4.58 -4.46
N THR A 101 24.23 4.29 -3.72
CA THR A 101 24.56 2.95 -3.26
C THR A 101 24.60 2.94 -1.73
N LEU A 102 23.77 2.10 -1.12
CA LEU A 102 23.58 2.04 0.33
C LEU A 102 23.81 0.61 0.81
N LYS A 103 24.95 0.38 1.46
CA LYS A 103 25.36 -0.95 1.95
C LYS A 103 25.22 -0.99 3.46
N PHE A 104 24.33 -1.86 3.93
CA PHE A 104 24.12 -2.19 5.33
C PHE A 104 24.85 -3.51 5.62
N THR A 105 25.65 -3.55 6.67
CA THR A 105 26.32 -4.75 7.19
C THR A 105 25.42 -5.61 8.07
N ALA A 106 24.48 -5.01 8.81
CA ALA A 106 23.62 -5.71 9.77
C ALA A 106 22.13 -5.65 9.37
N PRO A 107 21.35 -6.71 9.71
CA PRO A 107 21.81 -8.00 10.24
C PRO A 107 22.35 -8.94 9.15
N TRP A 108 22.16 -8.62 7.87
CA TRP A 108 22.35 -9.57 6.77
C TRP A 108 23.36 -9.17 5.68
N GLY A 109 24.02 -8.01 5.78
CA GLY A 109 24.96 -7.59 4.74
C GLY A 109 24.27 -7.29 3.40
N LEU A 110 23.32 -6.35 3.37
CA LEU A 110 22.53 -6.01 2.19
C LEU A 110 23.02 -4.73 1.51
N ALA A 111 22.97 -4.69 0.19
CA ALA A 111 23.27 -3.49 -0.58
C ALA A 111 22.06 -3.10 -1.45
N PHE A 112 21.70 -1.83 -1.42
CA PHE A 112 20.64 -1.26 -2.26
C PHE A 112 21.24 -0.23 -3.21
N SER A 113 20.70 -0.17 -4.41
CA SER A 113 21.18 0.70 -5.48
C SER A 113 20.00 1.37 -6.19
N SER A 114 20.15 2.65 -6.52
CA SER A 114 19.19 3.37 -7.36
C SER A 114 19.52 3.34 -8.86
N SER A 115 20.45 2.46 -9.28
CA SER A 115 20.76 2.23 -10.70
C SER A 115 19.53 1.74 -11.47
N ALA A 116 19.52 1.99 -12.78
CA ALA A 116 18.46 1.53 -13.67
C ALA A 116 18.29 0.00 -13.59
N GLU A 117 19.40 -0.73 -13.52
CA GLU A 117 19.45 -2.19 -13.46
C GLU A 117 18.83 -2.71 -12.15
N ALA A 118 19.19 -2.12 -11.01
CA ALA A 118 18.64 -2.50 -9.72
C ALA A 118 17.13 -2.22 -9.63
N LEU A 119 16.69 -1.06 -10.13
CA LEU A 119 15.28 -0.68 -10.17
C LEU A 119 14.48 -1.58 -11.11
N LYS A 120 14.99 -1.86 -12.31
CA LYS A 120 14.35 -2.78 -13.26
C LYS A 120 14.28 -4.21 -12.72
N SER A 121 15.34 -4.70 -12.09
CA SER A 121 15.35 -6.02 -11.44
C SER A 121 14.27 -6.11 -10.36
N THR A 122 14.10 -5.04 -9.57
CA THR A 122 13.18 -4.99 -8.43
C THR A 122 11.71 -4.83 -8.82
N PHE A 123 11.43 -3.91 -9.74
CA PHE A 123 10.07 -3.48 -10.10
C PHE A 123 9.63 -3.89 -11.51
N GLY A 124 10.47 -4.62 -12.25
CA GLY A 124 10.23 -4.96 -13.64
C GLY A 124 10.21 -3.70 -14.53
N GLU A 125 9.34 -3.68 -15.53
CA GLU A 125 9.22 -2.54 -16.45
C GLU A 125 8.78 -1.23 -15.78
N GLN A 126 8.12 -1.29 -14.61
CA GLN A 126 7.80 -0.09 -13.84
C GLN A 126 9.06 0.54 -13.22
N GLY A 127 10.12 -0.24 -12.98
CA GLY A 127 11.40 0.31 -12.51
C GLY A 127 12.05 1.21 -13.55
N SER A 128 11.86 0.89 -14.84
CA SER A 128 12.39 1.67 -15.97
C SER A 128 11.74 3.05 -16.12
N THR A 129 10.60 3.31 -15.45
CA THR A 129 9.92 4.63 -15.51
C THR A 129 10.42 5.59 -14.44
N ILE A 130 11.27 5.12 -13.51
CA ILE A 130 11.85 5.97 -12.47
C ILE A 130 13.08 6.65 -13.07
N GLU A 131 13.09 7.99 -13.08
CA GLU A 131 14.23 8.75 -13.59
C GLU A 131 15.47 8.53 -12.73
N ILE A 132 16.62 8.37 -13.40
CA ILE A 132 17.93 8.30 -12.75
C ILE A 132 18.23 9.66 -12.09
N PRO A 133 18.64 9.69 -10.80
CA PRO A 133 19.24 8.59 -10.00
C PRO A 133 18.25 7.84 -9.09
N GLY A 134 17.06 7.51 -9.58
CA GLY A 134 16.03 6.80 -8.84
C GLY A 134 15.14 7.72 -8.00
N VAL A 135 14.90 8.95 -8.44
CA VAL A 135 14.05 9.93 -7.74
C VAL A 135 12.85 10.30 -8.60
N ASP A 136 11.64 10.28 -8.03
CA ASP A 136 10.41 10.62 -8.75
C ASP A 136 9.84 12.01 -8.39
N GLU A 137 8.67 12.32 -8.96
CA GLU A 137 7.93 13.56 -8.69
C GLU A 137 7.45 13.72 -7.24
N GLN A 138 7.36 12.62 -6.48
CA GLN A 138 7.02 12.61 -5.06
C GLN A 138 8.25 12.90 -4.18
N LEU A 139 9.41 13.15 -4.79
CA LEU A 139 10.68 13.39 -4.11
C LEU A 139 11.08 12.20 -3.23
N LYS A 140 10.85 10.99 -3.76
CA LYS A 140 11.21 9.73 -3.12
C LYS A 140 12.37 9.10 -3.84
N LEU A 141 13.39 8.69 -3.10
CA LEU A 141 14.48 7.87 -3.60
C LEU A 141 14.06 6.40 -3.56
N TYR A 142 14.24 5.70 -4.67
CA TYR A 142 14.01 4.27 -4.85
C TYR A 142 15.36 3.58 -4.99
N CYS A 143 15.59 2.51 -4.23
CA CYS A 143 16.79 1.70 -4.33
C CYS A 143 16.43 0.21 -4.35
N GLY A 144 16.64 -0.45 -5.48
CA GLY A 144 16.49 -1.90 -5.59
C GLY A 144 17.58 -2.67 -4.85
N LEU A 145 17.26 -3.85 -4.34
CA LEU A 145 18.26 -4.73 -3.74
C LEU A 145 19.25 -5.22 -4.80
N LEU A 146 20.54 -5.07 -4.55
CA LEU A 146 21.59 -5.73 -5.32
C LEU A 146 21.68 -7.21 -4.90
N PRO A 147 21.86 -8.16 -5.85
CA PRO A 147 22.02 -9.57 -5.51
C PRO A 147 23.14 -9.76 -4.46
N PRO A 148 22.85 -10.40 -3.31
CA PRO A 148 23.90 -10.74 -2.37
C PRO A 148 24.84 -11.80 -2.98
N ASP A 149 26.07 -11.89 -2.48
CA ASP A 149 27.07 -12.85 -2.98
C ASP A 149 26.67 -14.32 -2.78
N SER A 150 25.82 -14.58 -1.78
CA SER A 150 25.28 -15.89 -1.45
C SER A 150 23.88 -15.78 -0.87
N ASP A 151 23.16 -16.91 -0.81
CA ASP A 151 21.88 -16.97 -0.11
C ASP A 151 22.06 -16.56 1.37
N ILE A 152 21.12 -15.75 1.86
CA ILE A 152 21.10 -15.29 3.24
C ILE A 152 20.04 -16.08 3.98
N LYS A 153 20.45 -16.81 5.02
CA LYS A 153 19.56 -17.54 5.91
C LYS A 153 19.34 -16.76 7.19
N SER A 154 18.11 -16.75 7.67
CA SER A 154 17.72 -16.18 8.97
C SER A 154 16.55 -16.99 9.55
N THR A 155 15.98 -16.49 10.64
CA THR A 155 14.75 -17.02 11.22
C THR A 155 13.61 -16.00 11.11
N VAL A 156 12.37 -16.48 11.25
CA VAL A 156 11.21 -15.59 11.43
C VAL A 156 11.42 -14.65 12.61
N LYS A 157 11.96 -15.15 13.74
CA LYS A 157 12.28 -14.32 14.90
C LYS A 157 13.18 -13.13 14.51
N ASP A 158 14.27 -13.39 13.79
CA ASP A 158 15.18 -12.31 13.36
C ASP A 158 14.47 -11.28 12.47
N ALA A 159 13.53 -11.72 11.62
CA ALA A 159 12.74 -10.81 10.80
C ALA A 159 11.83 -9.89 11.65
N PHE A 160 11.19 -10.42 12.69
CA PHE A 160 10.41 -9.61 13.63
C PHE A 160 11.28 -8.62 14.41
N GLU A 161 12.42 -9.07 14.93
CA GLU A 161 13.38 -8.21 15.64
C GLU A 161 13.92 -7.11 14.72
N TYR A 162 14.27 -7.44 13.47
CA TYR A 162 14.77 -6.50 12.48
C TYR A 162 13.79 -5.35 12.22
N VAL A 163 12.48 -5.64 12.11
CA VAL A 163 11.46 -4.62 11.86
C VAL A 163 10.99 -3.89 13.12
N GLY A 164 11.62 -4.11 14.27
CA GLY A 164 11.31 -3.45 15.54
C GLY A 164 10.11 -4.06 16.28
N LEU A 165 9.79 -5.33 16.03
CA LEU A 165 8.69 -6.06 16.67
C LEU A 165 9.19 -7.14 17.64
N SER A 166 10.30 -6.88 18.35
CA SER A 166 10.87 -7.83 19.33
C SER A 166 9.88 -8.25 20.42
N GLU A 167 8.99 -7.36 20.84
CA GLU A 167 7.95 -7.66 21.84
C GLU A 167 6.93 -8.68 21.33
N VAL A 168 6.63 -8.68 20.03
CA VAL A 168 5.68 -9.62 19.41
C VAL A 168 6.27 -11.04 19.37
N VAL A 169 7.59 -11.18 19.35
CA VAL A 169 8.27 -12.49 19.32
C VAL A 169 7.86 -13.36 20.51
N GLU A 170 7.63 -12.76 21.69
CA GLU A 170 7.20 -13.48 22.89
C GLU A 170 5.75 -13.99 22.83
N ASP A 171 4.97 -13.45 21.89
CA ASP A 171 3.58 -13.83 21.63
C ASP A 171 3.42 -14.78 20.44
N LEU A 172 4.47 -15.00 19.65
CA LEU A 172 4.42 -15.95 18.55
C LEU A 172 4.26 -17.38 19.07
N PRO A 173 3.54 -18.26 18.32
CA PRO A 173 3.58 -19.69 18.55
C PRO A 173 5.02 -20.20 18.60
N SER A 174 5.31 -21.10 19.54
CA SER A 174 6.68 -21.52 19.86
C SER A 174 7.44 -22.13 18.68
N THR A 175 6.74 -22.73 17.73
CA THR A 175 7.28 -23.29 16.49
C THR A 175 7.64 -22.22 15.46
N LEU A 176 6.96 -21.07 15.47
CA LEU A 176 7.05 -20.08 14.41
C LEU A 176 8.37 -19.30 14.44
N GLY A 177 8.83 -18.90 15.62
CA GLY A 177 10.03 -18.07 15.74
C GLY A 177 11.29 -18.73 15.19
N GLY A 178 11.37 -20.07 15.29
CA GLY A 178 12.52 -20.86 14.81
C GLY A 178 12.49 -21.21 13.33
N LEU A 179 11.42 -20.88 12.59
CA LEU A 179 11.33 -21.23 11.18
C LEU A 179 12.40 -20.51 10.37
N THR A 180 13.10 -21.29 9.55
CA THR A 180 14.17 -20.76 8.69
C THR A 180 13.56 -20.06 7.48
N ILE A 181 14.07 -18.87 7.20
CA ILE A 181 13.73 -18.09 6.03
C ILE A 181 14.98 -17.81 5.21
N THR A 182 14.86 -17.86 3.88
CA THR A 182 15.97 -17.69 2.95
C THR A 182 15.71 -16.54 1.98
N LEU A 183 16.61 -15.57 1.93
CA LEU A 183 16.68 -14.60 0.83
C LEU A 183 17.63 -15.17 -0.23
N ALA A 184 17.05 -15.76 -1.27
CA ALA A 184 17.79 -16.42 -2.33
C ALA A 184 18.47 -15.40 -3.24
N ALA A 185 19.80 -15.46 -3.36
CA ALA A 185 20.61 -14.47 -4.07
C ALA A 185 20.22 -14.33 -5.55
N LYS A 186 19.81 -15.45 -6.17
CA LYS A 186 19.49 -15.55 -7.59
C LYS A 186 18.01 -15.30 -7.91
N GLU A 187 17.16 -15.24 -6.90
CA GLU A 187 15.70 -15.12 -7.06
C GLU A 187 15.18 -13.79 -6.49
N ILE A 188 16.02 -12.74 -6.47
CA ILE A 188 15.59 -11.44 -5.95
C ILE A 188 14.75 -10.61 -6.94
N ALA A 189 14.83 -10.92 -8.23
CA ALA A 189 14.14 -10.17 -9.28
C ALA A 189 12.61 -10.30 -9.14
N GLY A 190 11.89 -9.18 -9.25
CA GLY A 190 10.44 -9.12 -9.13
C GLY A 190 9.87 -9.30 -7.71
N ASN A 191 10.70 -9.69 -6.74
CA ASN A 191 10.28 -9.88 -5.35
C ASN A 191 10.13 -8.57 -4.57
N ARG A 192 10.37 -7.41 -5.21
CA ARG A 192 10.27 -6.07 -4.60
C ARG A 192 11.08 -5.95 -3.31
N ASN A 193 12.28 -6.54 -3.30
CA ASN A 193 13.28 -6.30 -2.27
C ASN A 193 13.89 -4.94 -2.52
N THR A 194 13.58 -3.95 -1.68
CA THR A 194 13.84 -2.56 -2.02
C THR A 194 13.83 -1.66 -0.80
N MET A 195 14.45 -0.50 -0.96
CA MET A 195 14.44 0.57 0.00
C MET A 195 13.88 1.84 -0.65
N TRP A 196 13.01 2.52 0.09
CA TRP A 196 12.54 3.86 -0.23
C TRP A 196 13.03 4.85 0.81
N PHE A 197 13.37 6.06 0.37
CA PHE A 197 13.71 7.16 1.27
C PHE A 197 13.00 8.46 0.88
N GLU A 198 12.28 9.04 1.84
CA GLU A 198 11.42 10.22 1.66
C GLU A 198 11.86 11.33 2.63
N PRO A 199 12.77 12.24 2.22
CA PRO A 199 13.30 13.27 3.12
C PRO A 199 12.22 14.23 3.63
N ALA A 200 11.23 14.55 2.79
CA ALA A 200 10.12 15.44 3.15
C ALA A 200 9.16 14.85 4.20
N TYR A 201 9.21 13.53 4.43
CA TYR A 201 8.33 12.84 5.37
C TYR A 201 9.09 12.42 6.64
N SER A 202 9.74 13.38 7.31
CA SER A 202 10.56 13.14 8.52
C SER A 202 11.68 12.13 8.28
N LEU A 203 12.41 12.26 7.16
CA LEU A 203 13.48 11.35 6.75
C LEU A 203 13.04 9.87 6.69
N GLN A 204 11.78 9.59 6.37
CA GLN A 204 11.27 8.23 6.38
C GLN A 204 12.08 7.33 5.46
N THR A 205 12.57 6.22 6.00
CA THR A 205 13.23 5.14 5.26
C THR A 205 12.40 3.88 5.40
N ILE A 206 11.98 3.29 4.30
CA ILE A 206 11.22 2.03 4.29
C ILE A 206 12.09 0.98 3.63
N ILE A 207 12.36 -0.13 4.31
CA ILE A 207 13.04 -1.30 3.73
C ILE A 207 12.05 -2.45 3.71
N ARG A 208 11.81 -3.02 2.53
CA ARG A 208 10.98 -4.22 2.33
C ARG A 208 11.85 -5.36 1.83
N LEU A 209 11.76 -6.49 2.51
CA LEU A 209 12.45 -7.74 2.16
C LEU A 209 11.43 -8.88 2.12
N GLN A 210 11.59 -9.77 1.14
CA GLN A 210 10.79 -10.96 0.93
C GLN A 210 11.71 -12.17 0.94
N PHE A 211 11.50 -13.04 1.90
CA PHE A 211 12.22 -14.29 2.09
C PHE A 211 11.33 -15.46 1.70
N LYS A 212 11.92 -16.54 1.22
CA LYS A 212 11.25 -17.83 1.10
C LYS A 212 11.19 -18.49 2.48
N LEU A 213 10.07 -19.13 2.82
CA LEU A 213 10.00 -19.99 4.00
C LEU A 213 10.53 -21.38 3.63
N ASP A 214 11.55 -21.87 4.34
CA ASP A 214 12.20 -23.14 3.97
C ASP A 214 11.32 -24.37 4.26
N ASN A 215 10.47 -24.29 5.29
CA ASN A 215 9.51 -25.32 5.67
C ASN A 215 8.14 -24.71 6.02
N GLN A 216 7.18 -24.85 5.12
CA GLN A 216 5.83 -24.33 5.30
C GLN A 216 4.93 -25.23 6.16
N SER A 217 5.28 -26.51 6.34
CA SER A 217 4.45 -27.44 7.12
C SER A 217 4.32 -27.03 8.59
N ASP A 218 5.37 -26.43 9.16
CA ASP A 218 5.35 -25.96 10.55
C ASP A 218 4.45 -24.70 10.71
N LEU A 219 4.34 -23.87 9.66
CA LEU A 219 3.38 -22.77 9.61
C LEU A 219 1.95 -23.29 9.46
N GLU A 220 1.75 -24.35 8.66
CA GLU A 220 0.46 -25.01 8.49
C GLU A 220 -0.03 -25.67 9.79
N GLU A 221 0.86 -26.26 10.58
CA GLU A 221 0.55 -26.92 11.86
C GLU A 221 -0.19 -25.98 12.84
N ILE A 222 0.14 -24.69 12.81
CA ILE A 222 -0.52 -23.64 13.63
C ILE A 222 -2.02 -23.55 13.31
N PHE A 223 -2.40 -23.83 12.06
CA PHE A 223 -3.78 -23.73 11.60
C PHE A 223 -4.48 -25.09 11.52
N HIS A 224 -3.75 -26.21 11.61
CA HIS A 224 -4.27 -27.54 11.33
C HIS A 224 -5.49 -27.90 12.19
N ASP A 225 -5.39 -27.68 13.50
CA ASP A 225 -6.46 -27.98 14.46
C ASP A 225 -7.60 -26.96 14.41
N THR A 226 -7.27 -25.71 14.07
CA THR A 226 -8.16 -24.55 14.13
C THR A 226 -9.00 -24.40 12.87
N ILE A 227 -8.41 -24.68 11.72
CA ILE A 227 -8.97 -24.43 10.40
C ILE A 227 -8.82 -25.68 9.52
N PRO A 228 -9.49 -26.80 9.87
CA PRO A 228 -9.39 -28.04 9.12
C PRO A 228 -9.67 -27.84 7.62
N GLY A 229 -8.89 -28.52 6.80
CA GLY A 229 -8.98 -28.44 5.34
C GLY A 229 -8.22 -27.27 4.71
N PHE A 230 -7.65 -26.35 5.50
CA PHE A 230 -6.67 -25.37 5.05
C PHE A 230 -5.29 -26.02 4.92
N ALA A 231 -4.65 -25.86 3.76
CA ALA A 231 -3.29 -26.35 3.54
C ALA A 231 -2.42 -25.27 2.88
N ILE A 232 -1.16 -25.16 3.32
CA ILE A 232 -0.20 -24.20 2.78
C ILE A 232 0.71 -24.92 1.79
N THR A 233 0.63 -24.54 0.53
CA THR A 233 1.40 -25.17 -0.56
C THR A 233 2.76 -24.51 -0.77
N ASP A 234 2.85 -23.20 -0.55
CA ASP A 234 4.09 -22.42 -0.59
C ASP A 234 3.93 -21.19 0.30
N ALA A 235 5.03 -20.67 0.84
CA ALA A 235 5.00 -19.51 1.71
C ALA A 235 6.27 -18.67 1.59
N THR A 236 6.06 -17.36 1.66
CA THR A 236 7.12 -16.35 1.76
C THR A 236 6.87 -15.47 2.97
N VAL A 237 7.92 -14.87 3.51
CA VAL A 237 7.87 -13.93 4.62
C VAL A 237 8.27 -12.55 4.12
N VAL A 238 7.35 -11.59 4.19
CA VAL A 238 7.60 -10.19 3.85
C VAL A 238 7.86 -9.43 5.14
N ALA A 239 9.10 -9.00 5.34
CA ALA A 239 9.51 -8.13 6.43
C ALA A 239 9.62 -6.68 5.92
N LYS A 240 8.86 -5.77 6.53
CA LYS A 240 8.87 -4.34 6.19
C LYS A 240 9.24 -3.52 7.42
N LYS A 241 10.38 -2.82 7.35
CA LYS A 241 10.85 -1.87 8.36
C LYS A 241 10.56 -0.45 7.87
N ILE A 242 10.00 0.38 8.73
CA ILE A 242 9.74 1.80 8.53
C ILE A 242 10.49 2.54 9.63
N PHE A 243 11.48 3.34 9.24
CA PHE A 243 12.29 4.11 10.16
C PHE A 243 12.07 5.60 9.90
N THR A 244 11.65 6.34 10.91
CA THR A 244 11.28 7.76 10.79
C THR A 244 11.94 8.60 11.86
N GLN A 245 12.25 9.86 11.55
CA GLN A 245 12.80 10.78 12.52
C GLN A 245 11.70 11.26 13.48
N GLY A 246 11.86 10.97 14.76
CA GLY A 246 11.08 11.55 15.85
C GLY A 246 11.83 12.71 16.51
N ILE A 247 11.08 13.64 17.12
CA ILE A 247 11.65 14.74 17.91
C ILE A 247 11.30 14.49 19.38
N THR A 248 12.33 14.43 20.23
CA THR A 248 12.18 14.36 21.70
C THR A 248 12.83 15.57 22.36
N ALA A 249 12.67 15.71 23.68
CA ALA A 249 13.41 16.71 24.46
C ALA A 249 14.94 16.53 24.35
N GLY A 250 15.43 15.32 24.06
CA GLY A 250 16.84 15.01 23.83
C GLY A 250 17.32 15.23 22.39
N GLY A 251 16.46 15.74 21.51
CA GLY A 251 16.75 15.94 20.09
C GLY A 251 16.19 14.84 19.18
N PRO A 252 16.64 14.81 17.91
CA PRO A 252 16.20 13.85 16.92
C PRO A 252 16.57 12.41 17.27
N ILE A 253 15.57 11.53 17.28
CA ILE A 253 15.72 10.08 17.43
C ILE A 253 15.20 9.37 16.19
N GLY A 254 15.67 8.15 15.96
CA GLY A 254 15.01 7.23 15.04
C GLY A 254 13.87 6.50 15.74
N VAL A 255 12.74 6.36 15.05
CA VAL A 255 11.59 5.60 15.52
C VAL A 255 11.34 4.48 14.52
N ASP A 256 11.45 3.25 15.01
CA ASP A 256 11.12 2.04 14.26
C ASP A 256 9.63 1.75 14.31
N LYS A 257 9.10 1.34 13.17
CA LYS A 257 7.80 0.68 13.00
C LYS A 257 7.98 -0.42 11.97
N GLY A 258 7.14 -1.43 11.99
CA GLY A 258 7.27 -2.48 11.00
C GLY A 258 6.12 -3.46 10.97
N SER A 259 6.25 -4.40 10.07
CA SER A 259 5.32 -5.52 9.90
C SER A 259 6.07 -6.73 9.35
N VAL A 260 5.74 -7.91 9.84
CA VAL A 260 6.09 -9.19 9.21
C VAL A 260 4.79 -9.86 8.77
N VAL A 261 4.73 -10.25 7.50
CA VAL A 261 3.55 -10.90 6.92
C VAL A 261 3.97 -12.15 6.19
N PHE A 262 3.29 -13.27 6.43
CA PHE A 262 3.46 -14.47 5.60
C PHE A 262 2.52 -14.36 4.41
N VAL A 263 3.05 -14.47 3.21
CA VAL A 263 2.27 -14.54 1.98
C VAL A 263 2.37 -15.96 1.46
N ALA A 264 1.25 -16.67 1.48
CA ALA A 264 1.17 -18.09 1.19
C ALA A 264 0.29 -18.38 -0.03
N ASP A 265 0.70 -19.33 -0.86
CA ASP A 265 -0.21 -20.04 -1.76
C ASP A 265 -0.83 -21.20 -0.98
N CYS A 266 -2.15 -21.28 -0.96
CA CYS A 266 -2.88 -22.21 -0.10
C CYS A 266 -4.06 -22.86 -0.82
N THR A 267 -4.59 -23.92 -0.22
CA THR A 267 -5.83 -24.56 -0.63
C THR A 267 -6.80 -24.69 0.54
N ILE A 268 -8.10 -24.74 0.22
CA ILE A 268 -9.13 -25.22 1.14
C ILE A 268 -9.82 -26.45 0.56
N SER A 269 -10.27 -27.33 1.44
CA SER A 269 -11.05 -28.52 1.11
C SER A 269 -12.24 -28.64 2.07
N ASN A 270 -13.40 -28.99 1.52
CA ASN A 270 -14.60 -29.26 2.32
C ASN A 270 -14.52 -30.67 2.89
N LYS A 271 -15.19 -30.90 4.02
CA LYS A 271 -15.21 -32.22 4.64
C LYS A 271 -15.87 -33.25 3.72
N GLY A 272 -15.08 -34.22 3.24
CA GLY A 272 -15.56 -35.30 2.38
C GLY A 272 -15.55 -34.98 0.87
N GLU A 273 -15.01 -33.83 0.46
CA GLU A 273 -14.78 -33.52 -0.95
C GLU A 273 -13.29 -33.65 -1.31
N GLU A 274 -12.98 -34.19 -2.49
CA GLU A 274 -11.61 -34.27 -3.02
C GLU A 274 -11.15 -32.95 -3.68
N THR A 275 -12.10 -32.07 -4.04
CA THR A 275 -11.79 -30.84 -4.76
C THR A 275 -11.17 -29.80 -3.84
N GLN A 276 -10.00 -29.30 -4.22
CA GLN A 276 -9.29 -28.23 -3.53
C GLN A 276 -9.44 -26.89 -4.26
N THR A 277 -9.79 -25.84 -3.52
CA THR A 277 -9.86 -24.48 -4.06
C THR A 277 -8.58 -23.73 -3.73
N LYS A 278 -7.82 -23.33 -4.77
CA LYS A 278 -6.56 -22.58 -4.65
C LYS A 278 -6.80 -21.10 -4.35
N MET A 279 -6.00 -20.56 -3.43
CA MET A 279 -6.08 -19.19 -2.95
C MET A 279 -4.69 -18.65 -2.61
N LYS A 280 -4.61 -17.33 -2.42
CA LYS A 280 -3.48 -16.68 -1.75
C LYS A 280 -3.91 -16.26 -0.35
N ALA A 281 -3.03 -16.41 0.63
CA ALA A 281 -3.26 -15.96 1.99
C ALA A 281 -2.21 -14.92 2.40
N GLY A 282 -2.64 -13.89 3.12
CA GLY A 282 -1.78 -13.04 3.93
C GLY A 282 -2.02 -13.36 5.40
N ILE A 283 -0.98 -13.71 6.14
CA ILE A 283 -1.04 -14.08 7.56
C ILE A 283 -0.22 -13.06 8.35
N GLU A 284 -0.88 -12.33 9.24
CA GLU A 284 -0.27 -11.30 10.07
C GLU A 284 -0.42 -11.66 11.54
N PHE A 285 0.65 -11.53 12.31
CA PHE A 285 0.65 -11.74 13.75
C PHE A 285 0.74 -10.38 14.44
N SER A 286 -0.17 -10.11 15.37
CA SER A 286 -0.24 -8.84 16.12
C SER A 286 -0.57 -9.10 17.58
N GLY A 287 0.44 -9.06 18.44
CA GLY A 287 0.29 -9.38 19.87
C GLY A 287 -0.39 -10.74 20.04
N SER A 288 -1.56 -10.77 20.68
CA SER A 288 -2.35 -11.98 20.91
C SER A 288 -3.23 -12.44 19.74
N SER A 289 -3.19 -11.80 18.57
CA SER A 289 -4.10 -12.08 17.45
C SER A 289 -3.38 -12.50 16.17
N ILE A 290 -4.03 -13.37 15.38
CA ILE A 290 -3.60 -13.76 14.03
C ILE A 290 -4.66 -13.30 13.04
N THR A 291 -4.27 -12.48 12.07
CA THR A 291 -5.15 -12.09 10.97
C THR A 291 -4.82 -12.93 9.73
N LEU A 292 -5.79 -13.76 9.30
CA LEU A 292 -5.72 -14.50 8.05
C LEU A 292 -6.58 -13.80 6.98
N ARG A 293 -5.96 -13.29 5.92
CA ARG A 293 -6.64 -12.70 4.75
C ARG A 293 -6.56 -13.64 3.57
N LEU A 294 -7.70 -14.14 3.11
CA LEU A 294 -7.79 -15.03 1.96
C LEU A 294 -8.19 -14.27 0.70
N LYS A 295 -7.40 -14.42 -0.35
CA LYS A 295 -7.63 -13.85 -1.68
C LYS A 295 -7.90 -14.98 -2.68
N MET A 296 -9.11 -14.95 -3.22
CA MET A 296 -9.56 -15.92 -4.22
C MET A 296 -8.83 -15.72 -5.55
N SER A 297 -8.49 -16.84 -6.19
CA SER A 297 -7.90 -16.82 -7.54
C SER A 297 -8.95 -16.93 -8.65
N LYS A 298 -10.21 -17.29 -8.32
CA LYS A 298 -11.31 -17.48 -9.27
C LYS A 298 -12.66 -17.05 -8.69
N PRO A 299 -13.62 -16.62 -9.54
CA PRO A 299 -14.96 -16.22 -9.08
C PRO A 299 -15.81 -17.34 -8.45
N ASP A 300 -15.59 -18.60 -8.82
CA ASP A 300 -16.33 -19.76 -8.32
C ASP A 300 -15.87 -20.24 -6.93
N ALA A 301 -14.78 -19.68 -6.41
CA ALA A 301 -14.21 -20.03 -5.11
C ALA A 301 -15.11 -19.64 -3.92
N LEU A 302 -16.03 -18.70 -4.08
CA LEU A 302 -16.89 -18.22 -2.99
C LEU A 302 -17.78 -19.33 -2.42
N GLN A 303 -18.39 -20.15 -3.28
CA GLN A 303 -19.24 -21.26 -2.82
C GLN A 303 -18.42 -22.26 -2.01
N ALA A 304 -17.20 -22.59 -2.47
CA ALA A 304 -16.30 -23.47 -1.75
C ALA A 304 -15.92 -22.90 -0.37
N ILE A 305 -15.60 -21.61 -0.29
CA ILE A 305 -15.28 -20.92 0.98
C ILE A 305 -16.49 -20.90 1.92
N LEU A 306 -17.69 -20.61 1.42
CA LEU A 306 -18.90 -20.58 2.25
C LEU A 306 -19.27 -21.97 2.78
N THR A 307 -19.13 -23.01 1.97
CA THR A 307 -19.29 -24.40 2.42
C THR A 307 -18.26 -24.73 3.50
N TRP A 308 -16.99 -24.42 3.24
CA TRP A 308 -15.88 -24.67 4.17
C TRP A 308 -16.04 -23.91 5.49
N LEU A 309 -16.38 -22.62 5.45
CA LEU A 309 -16.66 -21.84 6.66
C LEU A 309 -17.92 -22.31 7.37
N GLY A 310 -18.93 -22.80 6.64
CA GLY A 310 -20.10 -23.44 7.23
C GLY A 310 -19.72 -24.64 8.11
N ASP A 311 -18.74 -25.43 7.66
CA ASP A 311 -18.17 -26.52 8.46
C ASP A 311 -17.37 -26.00 9.67
N LEU A 312 -16.69 -24.85 9.54
CA LEU A 312 -15.84 -24.25 10.57
C LEU A 312 -16.58 -23.46 11.67
N VAL A 313 -17.67 -22.76 11.36
CA VAL A 313 -18.41 -21.90 12.33
C VAL A 313 -19.05 -22.73 13.47
N VAL A 314 -19.06 -24.05 13.36
CA VAL A 314 -19.36 -24.97 14.47
C VAL A 314 -18.25 -24.99 15.53
N ILE A 315 -17.07 -24.45 15.23
CA ILE A 315 -15.84 -24.51 16.02
C ILE A 315 -15.42 -23.09 16.36
N GLY A 316 -15.86 -22.63 17.54
CA GLY A 316 -15.50 -21.33 18.11
C GLY A 316 -14.09 -21.36 18.71
N LEU A 317 -13.48 -20.19 18.81
CA LEU A 317 -12.04 -20.17 18.93
C LEU A 317 -11.51 -18.81 19.57
N SER A 318 -10.89 -18.80 20.79
CA SER A 318 -9.94 -17.75 21.42
C SER A 318 -8.43 -18.19 21.69
N THR A 319 -7.39 -17.38 21.38
CA THR A 319 -5.95 -17.61 21.76
C THR A 319 -5.66 -17.27 23.22
N ASP A 320 -6.61 -16.65 23.93
CA ASP A 320 -6.42 -16.17 25.30
C ASP A 320 -6.12 -17.30 26.29
N GLU A 321 -6.45 -18.56 25.94
CA GLU A 321 -6.25 -19.73 26.78
C GLU A 321 -4.97 -20.53 26.43
N ASP A 322 -4.52 -20.54 25.18
CA ASP A 322 -3.32 -21.26 24.71
C ASP A 322 -2.74 -20.65 23.41
N LYS A 323 -1.53 -20.07 23.49
CA LYS A 323 -0.83 -19.49 22.32
C LYS A 323 -0.54 -20.52 21.21
N ASN A 324 -0.58 -21.83 21.50
CA ASN A 324 -0.36 -22.90 20.52
C ASN A 324 -1.67 -23.43 19.91
N LYS A 325 -2.84 -22.96 20.38
CA LYS A 325 -4.14 -23.34 19.83
C LYS A 325 -4.90 -22.08 19.47
N PRO A 326 -4.51 -21.42 18.36
CA PRO A 326 -5.12 -20.19 17.96
C PRO A 326 -6.46 -20.43 17.34
N THR A 327 -7.08 -19.32 16.99
CA THR A 327 -8.47 -19.29 17.22
C THR A 327 -9.17 -18.13 16.46
N LEU A 328 -10.33 -18.39 15.86
CA LEU A 328 -11.14 -17.49 15.06
C LEU A 328 -11.93 -16.47 15.90
N GLU A 329 -11.34 -15.30 16.09
CA GLU A 329 -12.02 -14.11 16.63
C GLU A 329 -12.84 -13.38 15.56
N SER A 330 -12.42 -13.37 14.30
CA SER A 330 -13.19 -12.75 13.23
C SER A 330 -12.79 -13.30 11.87
N PHE A 331 -13.67 -13.17 10.89
CA PHE A 331 -13.30 -13.35 9.49
C PHE A 331 -14.03 -12.37 8.58
N ARG A 332 -13.40 -12.10 7.44
CA ARG A 332 -13.96 -11.27 6.38
C ARG A 332 -13.76 -11.96 5.03
N ILE A 333 -14.83 -12.00 4.24
CA ILE A 333 -14.81 -12.45 2.86
C ILE A 333 -15.16 -11.25 1.99
N ASP A 334 -14.31 -10.93 1.02
CA ASP A 334 -14.58 -9.93 -0.01
C ASP A 334 -14.76 -10.61 -1.36
N THR A 335 -15.85 -10.32 -2.06
CA THR A 335 -16.17 -10.86 -3.38
C THR A 335 -16.66 -9.77 -4.32
N GLU A 336 -16.39 -9.94 -5.61
CA GLU A 336 -17.02 -9.14 -6.65
C GLU A 336 -18.42 -9.68 -6.95
N VAL A 337 -19.38 -8.78 -7.14
CA VAL A 337 -20.68 -9.06 -7.76
C VAL A 337 -20.82 -8.18 -9.00
N ALA A 338 -20.87 -8.78 -10.18
CA ALA A 338 -21.03 -8.05 -11.44
C ALA A 338 -22.52 -7.91 -11.79
N GLY A 339 -22.96 -6.68 -12.08
CA GLY A 339 -24.31 -6.39 -12.57
C GLY A 339 -24.42 -6.59 -14.07
N ASN A 340 -25.52 -7.18 -14.54
CA ASN A 340 -25.89 -7.20 -15.96
C ASN A 340 -26.86 -6.06 -16.34
N PHE A 341 -26.91 -5.02 -15.51
CA PHE A 341 -27.79 -3.86 -15.63
C PHE A 341 -26.97 -2.58 -15.54
N GLY A 342 -27.56 -1.47 -15.95
CA GLY A 342 -27.03 -0.12 -15.78
C GLY A 342 -25.62 0.04 -16.32
N GLN A 343 -25.34 -0.56 -17.47
CA GLN A 343 -24.03 -0.50 -18.10
C GLN A 343 -23.77 0.89 -18.67
N VAL A 344 -22.52 1.33 -18.55
CA VAL A 344 -22.02 2.56 -19.18
C VAL A 344 -20.98 2.15 -20.22
N ASN A 345 -21.19 2.49 -21.49
CA ASN A 345 -20.28 2.12 -22.59
C ASN A 345 -19.97 0.60 -22.64
N ASN A 346 -21.00 -0.24 -22.46
CA ASN A 346 -20.88 -1.71 -22.37
C ASN A 346 -19.99 -2.23 -21.22
N LYS A 347 -19.68 -1.38 -20.24
CA LYS A 347 -18.97 -1.78 -19.01
C LYS A 347 -19.97 -2.15 -17.94
N LYS A 348 -19.80 -3.33 -17.36
CA LYS A 348 -20.66 -3.83 -16.28
C LYS A 348 -20.31 -3.12 -14.97
N PRO A 349 -21.29 -2.60 -14.22
CA PRO A 349 -21.01 -2.16 -12.87
C PRO A 349 -20.62 -3.36 -12.00
N VAL A 350 -19.68 -3.15 -11.10
CA VAL A 350 -19.24 -4.16 -10.14
C VAL A 350 -19.45 -3.66 -8.73
N PHE A 351 -19.80 -4.58 -7.84
CA PHE A 351 -19.97 -4.31 -6.43
C PHE A 351 -18.94 -5.11 -5.64
N LEU A 352 -18.32 -4.47 -4.65
CA LEU A 352 -17.54 -5.15 -3.63
C LEU A 352 -18.51 -5.57 -2.54
N ALA A 353 -18.77 -6.87 -2.44
CA ALA A 353 -19.56 -7.47 -1.39
C ALA A 353 -18.62 -8.06 -0.32
N SER A 354 -18.79 -7.62 0.91
CA SER A 354 -18.03 -8.03 2.08
C SER A 354 -18.97 -8.72 3.05
N PHE A 355 -18.64 -9.95 3.46
CA PHE A 355 -19.21 -10.58 4.65
C PHE A 355 -18.19 -10.45 5.78
N VAL A 356 -18.62 -9.98 6.95
CA VAL A 356 -17.78 -9.85 8.14
C VAL A 356 -18.48 -10.54 9.30
N TRP A 357 -17.72 -11.33 10.05
CA TRP A 357 -18.15 -11.96 11.30
C TRP A 357 -17.09 -11.74 12.37
N SER A 358 -17.50 -11.55 13.62
CA SER A 358 -16.61 -11.51 14.77
C SER A 358 -17.21 -12.16 16.01
N ALA A 359 -16.40 -12.92 16.75
CA ALA A 359 -16.63 -13.45 18.08
C ALA A 359 -16.34 -12.37 19.15
N GLY A 360 -17.10 -12.37 20.24
CA GLY A 360 -16.78 -11.57 21.43
C GLY A 360 -18.00 -11.15 22.26
N PRO A 361 -17.83 -10.92 23.58
CA PRO A 361 -18.88 -10.45 24.50
C PRO A 361 -19.26 -8.97 24.29
N TYR A 362 -18.41 -8.20 23.61
CA TYR A 362 -18.72 -6.88 23.06
C TYR A 362 -19.45 -6.97 21.71
N GLY A 363 -20.19 -8.06 21.49
CA GLY A 363 -20.96 -8.37 20.30
C GLY A 363 -21.94 -7.27 19.90
N GLY A 364 -21.50 -6.36 19.03
CA GLY A 364 -22.33 -5.27 18.54
C GLY A 364 -22.88 -5.47 17.13
N MET A 365 -22.13 -6.10 16.22
CA MET A 365 -22.54 -6.14 14.80
C MET A 365 -22.98 -7.51 14.29
N GLY A 366 -22.69 -8.59 15.04
CA GLY A 366 -22.92 -9.96 14.54
C GLY A 366 -22.33 -10.15 13.14
N SER A 367 -22.99 -10.98 12.32
CA SER A 367 -22.66 -11.09 10.91
C SER A 367 -23.14 -9.84 10.16
N THR A 368 -22.23 -9.18 9.44
CA THR A 368 -22.52 -8.03 8.57
C THR A 368 -22.26 -8.39 7.12
N ILE A 369 -23.23 -8.14 6.25
CA ILE A 369 -23.06 -8.13 4.80
C ILE A 369 -23.05 -6.69 4.33
N ARG A 370 -22.02 -6.27 3.60
CA ARG A 370 -21.94 -4.95 2.96
C ARG A 370 -21.70 -5.15 1.48
N ALA A 371 -22.55 -4.62 0.62
CA ALA A 371 -22.27 -4.50 -0.81
C ALA A 371 -22.16 -3.01 -1.15
N GLN A 372 -21.15 -2.62 -1.91
CA GLN A 372 -21.01 -1.25 -2.39
C GLN A 372 -20.55 -1.23 -3.85
N LEU A 373 -21.04 -0.26 -4.63
CA LEU A 373 -20.53 0.00 -5.96
C LEU A 373 -19.01 0.20 -5.86
N TRP A 374 -18.27 -0.61 -6.58
CA TRP A 374 -16.82 -0.64 -6.51
C TRP A 374 -16.24 0.14 -7.68
N ASN A 375 -16.23 1.45 -7.51
CA ASN A 375 -15.72 2.40 -8.50
C ASN A 375 -14.43 3.10 -8.08
N SER A 376 -13.93 2.79 -6.87
CA SER A 376 -12.63 3.21 -6.36
C SER A 376 -11.70 2.01 -6.28
N PHE A 377 -11.05 1.70 -7.39
CA PHE A 377 -9.94 0.75 -7.46
C PHE A 377 -8.80 1.40 -8.24
N THR A 378 -7.57 1.15 -7.80
CA THR A 378 -6.40 1.71 -8.47
C THR A 378 -6.05 0.85 -9.68
N THR A 379 -6.22 1.41 -10.88
CA THR A 379 -5.72 0.80 -12.12
C THR A 379 -4.29 1.23 -12.43
N SER A 380 -3.69 2.09 -11.60
CA SER A 380 -2.35 2.61 -11.82
C SER A 380 -1.34 1.44 -11.85
N PRO A 381 -0.55 1.31 -12.93
CA PRO A 381 0.51 0.31 -12.99
C PRO A 381 1.64 0.65 -11.99
N CYS A 382 1.80 1.93 -11.65
CA CYS A 382 2.81 2.42 -10.71
C CYS A 382 2.51 2.06 -9.25
N ARG A 383 1.36 1.43 -8.93
CA ARG A 383 1.04 1.04 -7.55
C ARG A 383 2.09 0.11 -6.94
N THR A 384 2.75 -0.70 -7.79
CA THR A 384 3.85 -1.59 -7.38
C THR A 384 5.10 -0.85 -6.94
N LEU A 385 5.25 0.43 -7.29
CA LEU A 385 6.33 1.29 -6.81
C LEU A 385 6.06 1.79 -5.37
N SER A 386 4.80 1.76 -4.90
CA SER A 386 4.46 2.25 -3.56
C SER A 386 5.04 1.34 -2.46
N PRO A 387 5.71 1.91 -1.44
CA PRO A 387 6.17 1.14 -0.27
C PRO A 387 5.02 0.56 0.57
N TYR A 388 3.81 1.06 0.38
CA TYR A 388 2.62 0.65 1.14
C TYR A 388 1.79 -0.40 0.42
N TYR A 389 2.10 -0.69 -0.85
CA TYR A 389 1.38 -1.68 -1.64
C TYR A 389 1.88 -3.10 -1.35
N GLU A 390 0.96 -4.02 -1.10
CA GLU A 390 1.22 -5.46 -1.09
C GLU A 390 0.16 -6.21 -1.90
N ALA A 391 0.58 -7.15 -2.74
CA ALA A 391 -0.31 -7.82 -3.69
C ALA A 391 -1.43 -8.66 -3.04
N TYR A 392 -1.22 -9.14 -1.80
CA TYR A 392 -2.23 -9.87 -1.04
C TYR A 392 -3.35 -8.94 -0.51
N GLN A 393 -3.08 -7.63 -0.38
CA GLN A 393 -4.07 -6.60 0.00
C GLN A 393 -4.74 -5.95 -1.22
N ASP A 394 -4.16 -6.12 -2.43
CA ASP A 394 -4.68 -5.54 -3.66
C ASP A 394 -5.97 -6.24 -4.11
N LEU A 395 -7.12 -5.73 -3.66
CA LEU A 395 -8.40 -6.11 -4.21
C LEU A 395 -8.56 -5.37 -5.54
N GLN A 396 -8.73 -6.14 -6.62
CA GLN A 396 -9.01 -5.64 -7.96
C GLN A 396 -10.24 -6.35 -8.50
N PRO A 397 -11.09 -5.66 -9.26
CA PRO A 397 -12.19 -6.30 -9.95
C PRO A 397 -11.70 -7.45 -10.85
N PHE A 398 -12.37 -8.59 -10.78
CA PHE A 398 -12.21 -9.70 -11.73
C PHE A 398 -12.84 -9.36 -13.08
N THR A 399 -13.93 -8.59 -13.09
CA THR A 399 -14.56 -8.12 -14.32
C THR A 399 -13.58 -7.26 -15.11
N PRO A 400 -13.27 -7.62 -16.37
CA PRO A 400 -12.41 -6.80 -17.22
C PRO A 400 -13.04 -5.42 -17.48
N ASN A 401 -12.29 -4.35 -17.22
CA ASN A 401 -12.71 -2.96 -17.48
C ASN A 401 -14.10 -2.64 -16.92
N PRO A 402 -14.30 -2.75 -15.60
CA PRO A 402 -15.63 -2.59 -15.01
C PRO A 402 -16.08 -1.12 -15.10
N GLY A 403 -17.40 -0.93 -15.04
CA GLY A 403 -18.03 0.38 -15.00
C GLY A 403 -17.79 1.05 -13.65
N THR A 404 -17.48 2.35 -13.66
CA THR A 404 -17.29 3.18 -12.46
C THR A 404 -18.58 3.85 -11.99
N SER A 405 -19.67 3.65 -12.72
CA SER A 405 -21.01 4.13 -12.40
C SER A 405 -22.05 3.17 -12.97
N ILE A 406 -23.31 3.36 -12.56
CA ILE A 406 -24.47 2.62 -13.06
C ILE A 406 -25.33 3.60 -13.86
N SER A 407 -25.57 3.33 -15.14
CA SER A 407 -26.49 4.13 -15.96
C SER A 407 -27.94 3.85 -15.55
N LEU A 408 -28.72 4.90 -15.31
CA LEU A 408 -30.16 4.80 -15.13
C LEU A 408 -30.88 4.41 -16.43
N GLU A 409 -30.32 4.78 -17.59
CA GLU A 409 -30.90 4.49 -18.90
C GLU A 409 -31.03 2.99 -19.14
N THR A 410 -30.06 2.20 -18.65
CA THR A 410 -30.00 0.75 -18.84
C THR A 410 -30.20 -0.03 -17.54
N LEU A 411 -30.71 0.63 -16.49
CA LEU A 411 -30.92 0.03 -15.17
C LEU A 411 -31.91 -1.14 -15.20
N ILE A 412 -32.90 -1.07 -16.09
CA ILE A 412 -33.88 -2.14 -16.29
C ILE A 412 -33.32 -3.11 -17.35
N PRO A 413 -33.02 -4.38 -17.01
CA PRO A 413 -32.49 -5.33 -17.97
C PRO A 413 -33.37 -5.46 -19.22
N GLY A 414 -32.78 -5.28 -20.40
CA GLY A 414 -33.47 -5.37 -21.69
C GLY A 414 -34.29 -4.14 -22.08
N GLN A 415 -34.30 -3.09 -21.28
CA GLN A 415 -34.98 -1.83 -21.59
C GLN A 415 -33.99 -0.66 -21.51
N THR A 416 -34.10 0.24 -22.48
CA THR A 416 -33.43 1.54 -22.45
C THR A 416 -34.47 2.63 -22.26
N ILE A 417 -34.28 3.49 -21.27
CA ILE A 417 -35.13 4.66 -21.04
C ILE A 417 -34.38 5.92 -21.48
N GLU A 418 -35.12 6.86 -22.07
CA GLU A 418 -34.61 8.20 -22.37
C GLU A 418 -34.67 9.06 -21.11
N ILE A 419 -33.53 9.60 -20.69
CA ILE A 419 -33.44 10.53 -19.55
C ILE A 419 -33.18 11.92 -20.12
N PRO A 420 -34.00 12.93 -19.78
CA PRO A 420 -33.77 14.28 -20.30
C PRO A 420 -32.38 14.79 -19.94
N ASP A 421 -31.79 15.53 -20.88
CA ASP A 421 -30.55 16.26 -20.63
C ASP A 421 -30.67 17.07 -19.32
N ARG A 422 -29.63 17.01 -18.48
CA ARG A 422 -29.50 17.76 -17.20
C ARG A 422 -30.30 17.21 -16.02
N VAL A 423 -30.83 16.00 -16.17
CA VAL A 423 -31.32 15.18 -15.06
C VAL A 423 -30.24 14.15 -14.71
N PRO A 424 -30.03 13.84 -13.42
CA PRO A 424 -29.11 12.81 -13.00
C PRO A 424 -29.40 11.47 -13.69
N SER A 425 -28.38 10.88 -14.30
CA SER A 425 -28.51 9.63 -15.07
C SER A 425 -27.47 8.58 -14.70
N ALA A 426 -26.52 8.91 -13.81
CA ALA A 426 -25.48 7.99 -13.38
C ALA A 426 -25.46 7.83 -11.86
N ILE A 427 -25.58 6.60 -11.36
CA ILE A 427 -25.34 6.29 -9.96
C ILE A 427 -23.83 6.13 -9.75
N ASN A 428 -23.22 6.99 -8.94
CA ASN A 428 -21.79 6.94 -8.61
C ASN A 428 -21.54 6.45 -7.17
N ARG A 429 -22.58 6.33 -6.36
CA ARG A 429 -22.56 5.69 -5.06
C ARG A 429 -23.75 4.77 -4.98
N GLY A 430 -23.54 3.53 -4.61
CA GLY A 430 -24.61 2.60 -4.25
C GLY A 430 -24.10 1.70 -3.15
N TYR A 431 -24.87 1.49 -2.09
CA TYR A 431 -24.51 0.52 -1.07
C TYR A 431 -25.74 -0.11 -0.41
N LEU A 432 -25.50 -1.30 0.14
CA LEU A 432 -26.39 -2.06 1.01
C LEU A 432 -25.54 -2.56 2.18
N VAL A 433 -26.03 -2.40 3.40
CA VAL A 433 -25.48 -3.00 4.61
C VAL A 433 -26.60 -3.76 5.29
N LEU A 434 -26.36 -5.01 5.65
CA LEU A 434 -27.24 -5.86 6.43
C LEU A 434 -26.46 -6.31 7.66
N THR A 435 -27.04 -6.12 8.84
CA THR A 435 -26.53 -6.69 10.09
C THR A 435 -27.58 -7.63 10.66
N ASN A 436 -27.29 -8.28 11.79
CA ASN A 436 -28.28 -9.03 12.55
C ASN A 436 -29.42 -8.17 13.13
N THR A 437 -29.24 -6.85 13.20
CA THR A 437 -30.16 -5.88 13.82
C THR A 437 -30.56 -4.74 12.90
N GLY A 438 -30.20 -4.75 11.63
CA GLY A 438 -30.49 -3.60 10.78
C GLY A 438 -30.21 -3.79 9.30
N VAL A 439 -30.79 -2.89 8.51
CA VAL A 439 -30.48 -2.68 7.10
C VAL A 439 -30.19 -1.21 6.85
N SER A 440 -29.19 -0.92 6.03
CA SER A 440 -28.92 0.41 5.52
C SER A 440 -28.74 0.34 4.01
N ILE A 441 -29.39 1.25 3.28
CA ILE A 441 -29.20 1.42 1.85
C ILE A 441 -28.86 2.87 1.56
N GLY A 442 -28.10 3.10 0.51
CA GLY A 442 -27.89 4.44 0.03
C GLY A 442 -27.41 4.50 -1.39
N ALA A 443 -27.74 5.60 -2.06
CA ALA A 443 -27.30 5.87 -3.41
C ALA A 443 -27.11 7.37 -3.64
N THR A 444 -26.16 7.70 -4.52
CA THR A 444 -26.07 9.03 -5.14
C THR A 444 -26.20 8.87 -6.64
N ILE A 445 -27.10 9.66 -7.21
CA ILE A 445 -27.27 9.84 -8.64
C ILE A 445 -26.77 11.24 -8.99
N GLU A 446 -25.91 11.32 -10.00
CA GLU A 446 -25.36 12.57 -10.51
C GLU A 446 -25.72 12.77 -11.98
N THR A 447 -25.85 14.03 -12.36
CA THR A 447 -25.86 14.42 -13.77
C THR A 447 -24.50 14.13 -14.37
N VAL A 448 -24.49 13.60 -15.60
CA VAL A 448 -23.26 13.34 -16.36
C VAL A 448 -22.39 14.60 -16.33
N GLU A 449 -21.09 14.43 -16.12
CA GLU A 449 -20.15 15.52 -15.87
C GLU A 449 -20.32 16.70 -16.83
N GLY A 450 -20.56 17.88 -16.24
CA GLY A 450 -20.58 19.15 -16.95
C GLY A 450 -21.83 19.35 -17.80
N VAL A 451 -22.82 20.07 -17.28
CA VAL A 451 -23.85 20.65 -18.14
C VAL A 451 -23.16 21.68 -19.03
N PRO A 452 -23.15 21.51 -20.36
CA PRO A 452 -22.49 22.47 -21.23
C PRO A 452 -23.19 23.83 -21.09
N PRO A 453 -22.43 24.94 -21.07
CA PRO A 453 -23.03 26.27 -21.12
C PRO A 453 -23.84 26.41 -22.41
N GLY A 454 -24.94 27.15 -22.33
CA GLY A 454 -25.75 27.47 -23.50
C GLY A 454 -25.77 28.97 -23.77
N ASN A 455 -26.60 29.39 -24.73
CA ASN A 455 -26.83 30.82 -25.02
C ASN A 455 -27.49 31.59 -23.84
N VAL A 456 -28.16 30.86 -22.96
CA VAL A 456 -28.79 31.36 -21.72
C VAL A 456 -28.36 30.50 -20.54
N PRO A 457 -28.50 30.95 -19.29
CA PRO A 457 -28.25 30.11 -18.12
C PRO A 457 -29.10 28.83 -18.15
N GLN A 458 -28.48 27.68 -17.89
CA GLN A 458 -29.12 26.36 -17.99
C GLN A 458 -29.35 25.78 -16.59
N PRO A 459 -30.60 25.67 -16.12
CA PRO A 459 -30.88 24.97 -14.87
C PRO A 459 -30.64 23.48 -15.03
N TYR A 460 -30.18 22.84 -13.97
CA TYR A 460 -29.97 21.41 -13.91
C TYR A 460 -30.17 20.85 -12.50
N LEU A 461 -30.52 19.57 -12.43
CA LEU A 461 -30.53 18.82 -11.19
C LEU A 461 -29.17 18.14 -11.06
N GLY A 462 -28.29 18.65 -10.20
CA GLY A 462 -26.90 18.19 -10.12
C GLY A 462 -26.78 16.81 -9.49
N GLN A 463 -27.34 16.65 -8.31
CA GLN A 463 -27.19 15.45 -7.49
C GLN A 463 -28.49 15.14 -6.75
N VAL A 464 -28.82 13.85 -6.67
CA VAL A 464 -29.83 13.32 -5.74
C VAL A 464 -29.16 12.25 -4.88
N ARG A 465 -29.17 12.45 -3.57
CA ARG A 465 -28.59 11.56 -2.57
C ARG A 465 -29.70 10.97 -1.71
N LEU A 466 -29.74 9.66 -1.56
CA LEU A 466 -30.63 8.97 -0.64
C LEU A 466 -29.82 8.09 0.30
N ASP A 467 -30.08 8.17 1.59
CA ASP A 467 -29.57 7.24 2.60
C ASP A 467 -30.73 6.88 3.53
N ALA A 468 -30.97 5.59 3.72
CA ALA A 468 -32.03 5.09 4.58
C ALA A 468 -31.51 3.93 5.42
N SER A 469 -31.90 3.86 6.68
CA SER A 469 -31.60 2.74 7.55
C SER A 469 -32.77 2.39 8.45
N TYR A 470 -32.91 1.10 8.74
CA TYR A 470 -33.88 0.57 9.68
C TYR A 470 -33.16 -0.39 10.62
N ALA A 471 -33.19 -0.10 11.92
CA ALA A 471 -32.72 -0.98 12.97
C ALA A 471 -33.91 -1.65 13.67
N TRP A 472 -33.74 -2.93 14.01
CA TRP A 472 -34.69 -3.75 14.76
C TRP A 472 -34.01 -4.36 16.00
N GLY A 473 -34.79 -4.68 17.03
CA GLY A 473 -34.28 -5.22 18.28
C GLY A 473 -35.16 -4.82 19.46
N LYS A 474 -34.53 -4.45 20.58
CA LYS A 474 -35.24 -3.93 21.78
C LYS A 474 -35.96 -2.61 21.49
N GLU A 475 -35.36 -1.79 20.65
CA GLU A 475 -35.93 -0.57 20.11
C GLU A 475 -35.85 -0.67 18.57
N SER A 476 -36.80 -0.04 17.87
CA SER A 476 -36.71 0.12 16.42
C SER A 476 -36.42 1.56 16.08
N GLU A 477 -35.54 1.74 15.11
CA GLU A 477 -35.12 3.05 14.66
C GLU A 477 -35.18 3.10 13.13
N PHE A 478 -35.82 4.12 12.60
CA PHE A 478 -35.84 4.40 11.16
C PHE A 478 -35.24 5.77 10.91
N ASP A 479 -34.22 5.81 10.07
CA ASP A 479 -33.57 7.02 9.58
C ASP A 479 -33.71 7.09 8.06
N PHE A 480 -34.03 8.28 7.57
CA PHE A 480 -34.13 8.58 6.14
C PHE A 480 -33.55 9.97 5.87
N LYS A 481 -32.67 10.07 4.88
CA LYS A 481 -32.07 11.31 4.40
C LYS A 481 -32.19 11.40 2.88
N LEU A 482 -32.70 12.53 2.40
CA LEU A 482 -32.76 12.87 0.98
C LEU A 482 -32.02 14.20 0.77
N GLY A 483 -30.86 14.16 0.15
CA GLY A 483 -30.10 15.32 -0.29
C GLY A 483 -30.39 15.63 -1.77
N ILE A 484 -30.51 16.92 -2.09
CA ILE A 484 -30.69 17.40 -3.46
C ILE A 484 -29.72 18.56 -3.69
N GLN A 485 -28.97 18.49 -4.77
CA GLN A 485 -28.20 19.61 -5.31
C GLN A 485 -28.77 19.97 -6.67
N THR A 486 -29.13 21.23 -6.86
CA THR A 486 -29.49 21.80 -8.16
C THR A 486 -28.53 22.93 -8.50
N GLY A 487 -28.42 23.27 -9.76
CA GLY A 487 -27.57 24.38 -10.16
C GLY A 487 -28.08 25.09 -11.40
N ILE A 488 -27.47 26.24 -11.68
CA ILE A 488 -27.63 26.97 -12.93
C ILE A 488 -26.23 27.11 -13.52
N GLN A 489 -26.01 26.45 -14.66
CA GLN A 489 -24.82 26.66 -15.47
C GLN A 489 -24.93 28.03 -16.15
N PRO A 490 -23.94 28.93 -16.04
CA PRO A 490 -23.99 30.22 -16.71
C PRO A 490 -24.02 30.06 -18.23
N SER A 491 -24.52 31.09 -18.93
CA SER A 491 -24.39 31.12 -20.39
C SER A 491 -22.93 31.24 -20.82
N GLU A 492 -22.62 30.84 -22.05
CA GLU A 492 -21.28 31.00 -22.64
C GLU A 492 -20.77 32.44 -22.58
N SER A 493 -21.70 33.40 -22.70
CA SER A 493 -21.45 34.85 -22.67
C SER A 493 -21.39 35.47 -21.27
N SER A 494 -21.60 34.69 -20.21
CA SER A 494 -21.62 35.19 -18.84
C SER A 494 -20.23 35.68 -18.40
N THR A 495 -20.17 36.76 -17.63
CA THR A 495 -18.92 37.17 -16.96
C THR A 495 -18.56 36.26 -15.79
N HIS A 496 -19.51 35.49 -15.28
CA HIS A 496 -19.34 34.49 -14.25
C HIS A 496 -19.35 33.09 -14.87
N GLN A 497 -18.24 32.35 -14.74
CA GLN A 497 -18.05 31.04 -15.39
C GLN A 497 -18.30 29.86 -14.44
N LEU A 498 -18.49 30.13 -13.15
CA LEU A 498 -18.80 29.11 -12.15
C LEU A 498 -20.32 28.91 -12.01
N PRO A 499 -20.81 27.67 -11.87
CA PRO A 499 -22.21 27.39 -11.58
C PRO A 499 -22.69 28.03 -10.27
N ALA A 500 -23.92 28.52 -10.28
CA ALA A 500 -24.64 28.82 -9.04
C ALA A 500 -25.29 27.53 -8.54
N LEU A 501 -25.01 27.14 -7.29
CA LEU A 501 -25.47 25.88 -6.70
C LEU A 501 -26.48 26.14 -5.56
N LEU A 502 -27.50 25.29 -5.47
CA LEU A 502 -28.44 25.22 -4.36
C LEU A 502 -28.46 23.78 -3.84
N GLU A 503 -28.11 23.61 -2.56
CA GLU A 503 -28.08 22.33 -1.87
C GLU A 503 -29.10 22.32 -0.73
N GLY A 504 -29.80 21.21 -0.57
CA GLY A 504 -30.75 21.00 0.52
C GLY A 504 -30.80 19.53 0.94
N GLU A 505 -31.17 19.28 2.21
CA GLU A 505 -31.35 17.94 2.75
C GLU A 505 -32.64 17.86 3.58
N ILE A 506 -33.40 16.79 3.39
CA ILE A 506 -34.53 16.41 4.23
C ILE A 506 -34.08 15.21 5.06
N SER A 507 -34.16 15.34 6.39
CA SER A 507 -33.87 14.26 7.33
C SER A 507 -35.12 13.90 8.13
N TYR A 508 -35.43 12.60 8.24
CA TYR A 508 -36.48 12.05 9.08
C TYR A 508 -35.90 10.95 9.96
N ARG A 509 -36.21 11.00 11.26
CA ARG A 509 -35.79 10.02 12.26
C ARG A 509 -36.97 9.64 13.14
N ARG A 510 -37.18 8.34 13.33
CA ARG A 510 -38.20 7.79 14.24
C ARG A 510 -37.56 6.76 15.16
N VAL A 511 -37.72 6.94 16.46
CA VAL A 511 -37.31 6.00 17.51
C VAL A 511 -38.58 5.51 18.20
N SER A 512 -38.72 4.19 18.40
CA SER A 512 -39.90 3.55 18.99
C SER A 512 -39.67 3.01 20.39
#